data_AF-A0A154BS52-F1
#
_entry.id   AF-A0A154BS52-F1
#
_cell.length_a   1.000
_cell.length_b   1.000
_cell.length_c   1.000
_cell.angle_alpha   90.00
_cell.angle_beta   90.00
_cell.angle_gamma   90.00
#
_symmetry.space_group_name_H-M   'P 1'
#
loop_
_entity.id
_entity.type
_entity.pdbx_description
1 polymer ?
#
loop_
_entity_poly.entity_id
_entity_poly.type
_entity_poly.pdbx_seq_one_letter_code
_entity_poly.pdbx_strand_id
1 'polypeptide(L)'
;MKQVQKKSIDKAVTQTLLAARHRRIPLAWDRAETQQPQCGFGRLAICCNDCQEGPCRVNPFGDAGQSTICGRERNDLVSRYLLNKAADGALALAKLADEYGGVSNELLRSILIADDEMLLSRNYDERLIMIGQDTAEILATICQSKHSIFGNWQPGITETNLGILQADAINIVLHGHVPSRVVAGIKAAAEGLQSPVVFGSICSNEWNGGFSIPALTNYDSQETPLLTGAVDLLIVGSQCVMPAVVKLADNMGVAVSSAAALKDFADYAAIADRAQNAFKRRVNKPPVIPAVKARVDAGYTADNTAGLFELLTEGHAGEKIKGVVYLGGCGSITNTQDSQPVALATAFIEAGYLIVSSGCAGVALAKAGMCQPDWNDGQYKLKSVLPDGIPPVINVGSCQDAGEFLRMAKCLKQNNIPLAAIFPEVNHNKVLATAISFAVAGIDSWMGFDPVFADSATTEWLNTELFAKVGARVMPLAEPAEMLQILAETASNKSLLQKQQTSNE
;
A
#
# COMPACT_ATOMS: atom_id res chain seq x y z
N MET A 1 -25.28 -7.20 -3.93
CA MET A 1 -24.36 -6.08 -4.21
C MET A 1 -25.14 -4.95 -4.86
N LYS A 2 -25.32 -3.84 -4.13
CA LYS A 2 -25.96 -2.62 -4.67
C LYS A 2 -24.96 -1.86 -5.55
N GLN A 3 -25.44 -1.17 -6.59
CA GLN A 3 -24.62 -0.32 -7.47
C GLN A 3 -23.31 -0.99 -7.95
N VAL A 4 -23.38 -2.26 -8.40
CA VAL A 4 -22.20 -3.08 -8.79
C VAL A 4 -21.22 -2.37 -9.74
N GLN A 5 -21.73 -1.59 -10.69
CA GLN A 5 -20.92 -0.85 -11.67
C GLN A 5 -20.10 0.29 -11.05
N LYS A 6 -20.41 0.72 -9.82
CA LYS A 6 -19.68 1.77 -9.10
C LYS A 6 -18.71 1.21 -8.06
N LYS A 7 -18.48 -0.11 -8.02
CA LYS A 7 -17.58 -0.70 -7.03
C LYS A 7 -16.11 -0.60 -7.42
N SER A 8 -15.83 -0.46 -8.70
CA SER A 8 -14.48 -0.39 -9.25
C SER A 8 -14.49 0.32 -10.59
N ILE A 9 -13.44 1.09 -10.88
CA ILE A 9 -13.19 1.59 -12.25
C ILE A 9 -12.43 0.58 -13.12
N ASP A 10 -11.92 -0.51 -12.52
CA ASP A 10 -11.24 -1.58 -13.25
C ASP A 10 -12.25 -2.42 -14.04
N LYS A 11 -12.06 -2.46 -15.35
CA LYS A 11 -12.91 -3.20 -16.30
C LYS A 11 -12.91 -4.70 -16.01
N ALA A 12 -11.76 -5.28 -15.66
CA ALA A 12 -11.65 -6.71 -15.39
C ALA A 12 -12.41 -7.09 -14.12
N VAL A 13 -12.21 -6.31 -13.05
CA VAL A 13 -12.95 -6.46 -11.80
C VAL A 13 -14.44 -6.32 -12.06
N THR A 14 -14.88 -5.25 -12.73
CA THR A 14 -16.30 -5.02 -13.03
C THR A 14 -16.96 -6.22 -13.72
N GLN A 15 -16.29 -6.85 -14.69
CA GLN A 15 -16.78 -8.07 -15.34
C GLN A 15 -16.97 -9.23 -14.34
N THR A 16 -15.99 -9.46 -13.46
CA THR A 16 -16.10 -10.50 -12.42
C THR A 16 -17.17 -10.19 -11.36
N LEU A 17 -17.36 -8.92 -10.97
CA LEU A 17 -18.40 -8.54 -10.02
C LEU A 17 -19.80 -8.77 -10.58
N LEU A 18 -20.01 -8.49 -11.87
CA LEU A 18 -21.26 -8.81 -12.56
C LEU A 18 -21.52 -10.33 -12.55
N ALA A 19 -20.49 -11.13 -12.87
CA ALA A 19 -20.60 -12.59 -12.83
C ALA A 19 -20.92 -13.11 -11.42
N ALA A 20 -20.25 -12.60 -10.38
CA ALA A 20 -20.54 -12.96 -8.99
C ALA A 20 -21.98 -12.60 -8.59
N ARG A 21 -22.46 -11.41 -8.98
CA ARG A 21 -23.83 -10.98 -8.73
C ARG A 21 -24.85 -11.93 -9.38
N HIS A 22 -24.63 -12.35 -10.63
CA HIS A 22 -25.51 -13.31 -11.31
C HIS A 22 -25.51 -14.69 -10.63
N ARG A 23 -24.33 -15.14 -10.16
CA ARG A 23 -24.16 -16.40 -9.43
C ARG A 23 -24.55 -16.31 -7.94
N ARG A 24 -24.93 -15.13 -7.46
CA ARG A 24 -25.25 -14.84 -6.05
C ARG A 24 -24.11 -15.21 -5.08
N ILE A 25 -22.87 -15.01 -5.51
CA ILE A 25 -21.68 -15.21 -4.66
C ILE A 25 -21.44 -13.91 -3.89
N PRO A 26 -21.54 -13.90 -2.54
CA PRO A 26 -21.32 -12.70 -1.75
C PRO A 26 -19.82 -12.35 -1.69
N LEU A 27 -19.48 -11.10 -1.97
CA LEU A 27 -18.10 -10.58 -1.95
C LEU A 27 -17.90 -9.54 -0.84
N ALA A 28 -16.68 -9.00 -0.74
CA ALA A 28 -16.31 -7.98 0.23
C ALA A 28 -17.25 -6.78 0.25
N TRP A 29 -17.70 -6.29 -0.92
CA TRP A 29 -18.67 -5.20 -1.00
C TRP A 29 -20.05 -5.56 -0.43
N ASP A 30 -20.52 -6.80 -0.61
CA ASP A 30 -21.77 -7.25 0.03
C ASP A 30 -21.63 -7.23 1.56
N ARG A 31 -20.49 -7.72 2.06
CA ARG A 31 -20.20 -7.70 3.51
C ARG A 31 -20.12 -6.27 4.03
N ALA A 32 -19.46 -5.35 3.32
CA ALA A 32 -19.40 -3.95 3.71
C ALA A 32 -20.78 -3.27 3.71
N GLU A 33 -21.65 -3.59 2.74
CA GLU A 33 -23.03 -3.09 2.69
C GLU A 33 -23.85 -3.56 3.91
N THR A 34 -23.65 -4.80 4.37
CA THR A 34 -24.34 -5.32 5.57
C THR A 34 -23.86 -4.69 6.88
N GLN A 35 -22.69 -4.05 6.88
CA GLN A 35 -22.11 -3.41 8.06
C GLN A 35 -22.55 -1.94 8.22
N GLN A 36 -23.41 -1.41 7.34
CA GLN A 36 -23.84 -0.01 7.39
C GLN A 36 -25.12 0.19 8.20
N PRO A 37 -25.20 1.23 9.06
CA PRO A 37 -24.10 2.11 9.45
C PRO A 37 -23.11 1.43 10.42
N GLN A 38 -21.82 1.69 10.25
CA GLN A 38 -20.78 1.23 11.19
C GLN A 38 -20.83 2.01 12.52
N CYS A 39 -20.26 1.44 13.59
CA CYS A 39 -20.25 2.06 14.92
C CYS A 39 -19.55 3.44 14.93
N GLY A 40 -20.30 4.49 15.27
CA GLY A 40 -19.79 5.87 15.33
C GLY A 40 -18.69 6.09 16.39
N PHE A 41 -18.83 5.51 17.59
CA PHE A 41 -17.82 5.66 18.65
C PHE A 41 -16.47 5.04 18.27
N GLY A 42 -16.50 3.89 17.59
CA GLY A 42 -15.30 3.22 17.10
C GLY A 42 -14.67 3.96 15.93
N ARG A 43 -15.48 4.57 15.05
CA ARG A 43 -14.96 5.43 13.97
C ARG A 43 -14.25 6.65 14.56
N LEU A 44 -14.90 7.38 15.46
CA LEU A 44 -14.35 8.59 16.08
C LEU A 44 -13.19 8.33 17.06
N ALA A 45 -12.77 7.07 17.26
CA ALA A 45 -11.73 6.69 18.23
C ALA A 45 -11.99 7.17 19.67
N ILE A 46 -13.26 7.24 20.07
CA ILE A 46 -13.72 7.69 21.41
C ILE A 46 -14.30 6.54 22.26
N CYS A 47 -14.03 5.30 21.87
CA CYS A 47 -14.33 4.08 22.63
C CYS A 47 -13.02 3.44 23.11
N CYS A 48 -12.91 3.15 24.40
CA CYS A 48 -11.74 2.54 25.03
C CYS A 48 -12.06 1.13 25.52
N ASN A 49 -11.22 0.16 25.18
CA ASN A 49 -11.34 -1.24 25.61
C ASN A 49 -9.99 -1.80 26.08
N ASP A 50 -9.14 -0.94 26.65
CA ASP A 50 -7.77 -1.29 27.05
C ASP A 50 -7.74 -2.12 28.35
N CYS A 51 -8.83 -2.13 29.14
CA CYS A 51 -8.92 -2.91 30.38
C CYS A 51 -10.32 -3.49 30.62
N GLN A 52 -10.44 -4.33 31.65
CA GLN A 52 -11.66 -5.07 31.98
C GLN A 52 -12.75 -4.23 32.67
N GLU A 53 -12.45 -3.00 33.07
CA GLU A 53 -13.47 -2.06 33.58
C GLU A 53 -14.31 -1.44 32.46
N GLY A 54 -13.80 -1.47 31.21
CA GLY A 54 -14.48 -0.98 30.02
C GLY A 54 -15.58 -1.91 29.49
N PRO A 55 -16.13 -1.63 28.29
CA PRO A 55 -15.74 -0.55 27.39
C PRO A 55 -16.22 0.82 27.89
N CYS A 56 -15.31 1.80 27.91
CA CYS A 56 -15.65 3.20 28.17
C CYS A 56 -15.94 3.93 26.85
N ARG A 57 -16.84 4.93 26.88
CA ARG A 57 -17.09 5.82 25.74
C ARG A 57 -17.24 7.26 26.18
N VAL A 58 -16.68 8.19 25.41
CA VAL A 58 -16.90 9.63 25.58
C VAL A 58 -17.97 10.07 24.57
N ASN A 59 -18.91 10.89 25.01
CA ASN A 59 -19.99 11.41 24.19
C ASN A 59 -19.43 12.46 23.22
N PRO A 60 -19.51 12.25 21.90
CA PRO A 60 -19.02 13.23 20.92
C PRO A 60 -19.83 14.54 20.92
N PHE A 61 -21.03 14.54 21.50
CA PHE A 61 -21.95 15.69 21.56
C PHE A 61 -22.23 16.18 22.99
N GLY A 62 -21.53 15.63 23.99
CA GLY A 62 -21.75 15.96 25.40
C GLY A 62 -21.00 17.20 25.84
N ASP A 63 -21.38 17.74 27.01
CA ASP A 63 -20.65 18.84 27.64
C ASP A 63 -19.18 18.46 27.92
N ALA A 64 -18.30 19.46 27.92
CA ALA A 64 -16.89 19.28 28.24
C ALA A 64 -16.71 18.62 29.62
N GLY A 65 -15.88 17.57 29.71
CA GLY A 65 -15.49 16.93 30.97
C GLY A 65 -15.91 15.47 31.16
N GLN A 66 -16.53 14.82 30.17
CA GLN A 66 -16.71 13.37 30.24
C GLN A 66 -15.38 12.62 30.00
N SER A 67 -15.04 11.73 30.92
CA SER A 67 -13.84 10.89 30.86
C SER A 67 -14.18 9.40 31.01
N THR A 68 -13.21 8.53 30.76
CA THR A 68 -13.30 7.11 31.09
C THR A 68 -13.28 6.87 32.61
N ILE A 69 -13.53 5.63 33.06
CA ILE A 69 -13.46 5.27 34.49
C ILE A 69 -12.10 5.63 35.12
N CYS A 70 -11.01 5.47 34.38
CA CYS A 70 -9.67 5.84 34.84
C CYS A 70 -9.30 7.31 34.61
N GLY A 71 -10.21 8.12 34.06
CA GLY A 71 -10.03 9.56 33.88
C GLY A 71 -9.44 9.99 32.54
N ARG A 72 -9.34 9.12 31.52
CA ARG A 72 -8.88 9.52 30.17
C ARG A 72 -9.94 10.36 29.46
N GLU A 73 -9.52 11.47 28.88
CA GLU A 73 -10.37 12.36 28.09
C GLU A 73 -10.37 11.99 26.60
N ARG A 74 -11.17 12.70 25.80
CA ARG A 74 -11.28 12.46 24.35
C ARG A 74 -9.93 12.41 23.64
N ASN A 75 -9.06 13.39 23.90
CA ASN A 75 -7.77 13.49 23.23
C ASN A 75 -6.82 12.35 23.62
N ASP A 76 -6.91 11.85 24.86
CA ASP A 76 -6.15 10.67 25.28
C ASP A 76 -6.58 9.44 24.47
N LEU A 77 -7.88 9.27 24.26
CA LEU A 77 -8.43 8.13 23.52
C LEU A 77 -8.02 8.15 22.05
N VAL A 78 -8.14 9.31 21.39
CA VAL A 78 -7.74 9.48 19.98
C VAL A 78 -6.24 9.24 19.82
N SER A 79 -5.42 9.81 20.70
CA SER A 79 -3.97 9.66 20.64
C SER A 79 -3.53 8.23 20.86
N ARG A 80 -4.10 7.56 21.87
CA ARG A 80 -3.87 6.14 22.14
C ARG A 80 -4.27 5.27 20.96
N TYR A 81 -5.43 5.55 20.35
CA TYR A 81 -5.89 4.84 19.16
C TYR A 81 -4.88 4.97 18.02
N LEU A 82 -4.47 6.20 17.67
CA LEU A 82 -3.48 6.43 16.62
C LEU A 82 -2.15 5.76 16.91
N LEU A 83 -1.67 5.86 18.16
CA LEU A 83 -0.43 5.25 18.58
C LEU A 83 -0.47 3.72 18.43
N ASN A 84 -1.54 3.08 18.90
CA ASN A 84 -1.75 1.63 18.76
C ASN A 84 -1.84 1.20 17.28
N LYS A 85 -2.49 2.00 16.43
CA LYS A 85 -2.52 1.74 14.99
C LYS A 85 -1.13 1.88 14.38
N ALA A 86 -0.40 2.95 14.68
CA ALA A 86 0.96 3.15 14.19
C ALA A 86 1.90 2.00 14.61
N ALA A 87 1.87 1.60 15.88
CA ALA A 87 2.63 0.47 16.41
C ALA A 87 2.27 -0.86 15.75
N ASP A 88 0.98 -1.17 15.56
CA ASP A 88 0.55 -2.39 14.85
C ASP A 88 1.06 -2.40 13.41
N GLY A 89 1.03 -1.24 12.74
CA GLY A 89 1.60 -1.07 11.41
C GLY A 89 3.11 -1.31 11.37
N ALA A 90 3.85 -0.71 12.30
CA ALA A 90 5.29 -0.89 12.44
C ALA A 90 5.63 -2.37 12.72
N LEU A 91 4.90 -3.02 13.63
CA LEU A 91 5.08 -4.42 13.97
C LEU A 91 4.79 -5.34 12.77
N ALA A 92 3.78 -5.02 11.98
CA ALA A 92 3.49 -5.76 10.76
C ALA A 92 4.65 -5.64 9.75
N LEU A 93 5.30 -4.47 9.63
CA LEU A 93 6.51 -4.32 8.82
C LEU A 93 7.71 -5.07 9.45
N ALA A 94 7.89 -5.01 10.77
CA ALA A 94 8.97 -5.73 11.47
C ALA A 94 8.88 -7.25 11.24
N LYS A 95 7.67 -7.82 11.24
CA LYS A 95 7.45 -9.23 10.90
C LYS A 95 7.81 -9.58 9.45
N LEU A 96 7.78 -8.62 8.53
CA LEU A 96 8.30 -8.83 7.18
C LEU A 96 9.83 -8.81 7.17
N ALA A 97 10.44 -7.97 8.01
CA ALA A 97 11.89 -7.90 8.16
C ALA A 97 12.51 -9.22 8.62
N ASP A 98 11.77 -10.12 9.28
CA ASP A 98 12.24 -11.47 9.65
C ASP A 98 12.73 -12.29 8.45
N GLU A 99 12.14 -12.12 7.27
CA GLU A 99 12.65 -12.74 6.03
C GLU A 99 14.05 -12.23 5.67
N TYR A 100 14.34 -11.01 6.09
CA TYR A 100 15.46 -10.17 5.68
C TYR A 100 16.51 -10.00 6.80
N GLY A 101 16.54 -10.90 7.77
CA GLY A 101 17.49 -10.87 8.90
C GLY A 101 16.91 -10.32 10.21
N GLY A 102 15.64 -9.90 10.20
CA GLY A 102 14.92 -9.41 11.37
C GLY A 102 15.28 -7.98 11.74
N VAL A 103 14.74 -7.54 12.88
CA VAL A 103 15.07 -6.27 13.54
C VAL A 103 15.63 -6.53 14.94
N SER A 104 16.26 -5.54 15.55
CA SER A 104 16.79 -5.69 16.90
C SER A 104 15.67 -5.90 17.93
N ASN A 105 15.96 -6.62 19.02
CA ASN A 105 15.02 -6.77 20.14
C ASN A 105 14.70 -5.41 20.81
N GLU A 106 15.62 -4.45 20.73
CA GLU A 106 15.42 -3.10 21.24
C GLU A 106 14.37 -2.37 20.40
N LEU A 107 14.51 -2.39 19.07
CA LEU A 107 13.53 -1.82 18.14
C LEU A 107 12.16 -2.51 18.28
N LEU A 108 12.14 -3.83 18.44
CA LEU A 108 10.88 -4.54 18.66
C LEU A 108 10.20 -4.08 19.96
N ARG A 109 10.96 -3.84 21.03
CA ARG A 109 10.42 -3.33 22.30
C ARG A 109 9.98 -1.87 22.21
N SER A 110 10.63 -1.05 21.40
CA SER A 110 10.24 0.35 21.22
C SER A 110 8.92 0.48 20.47
N ILE A 111 8.63 -0.36 19.46
CA ILE A 111 7.35 -0.25 18.76
C ILE A 111 6.17 -0.90 19.50
N LEU A 112 6.42 -1.75 20.49
CA LEU A 112 5.36 -2.39 21.27
C LEU A 112 4.72 -1.39 22.25
N ILE A 113 3.42 -1.53 22.43
CA ILE A 113 2.63 -0.73 23.36
C ILE A 113 1.83 -1.68 24.24
N ALA A 114 1.99 -1.56 25.55
CA ALA A 114 1.20 -2.30 26.52
C ALA A 114 0.06 -1.42 27.07
N ASP A 115 -1.08 -2.05 27.35
CA ASP A 115 -2.23 -1.37 27.99
C ASP A 115 -1.95 -0.96 29.44
N ASP A 116 -0.94 -1.59 30.06
CA ASP A 116 -0.44 -1.24 31.40
C ASP A 116 0.31 0.11 31.43
N GLU A 117 0.72 0.64 30.29
CA GLU A 117 1.39 1.95 30.17
C GLU A 117 0.37 3.11 30.26
N MET A 118 -0.33 3.18 31.39
CA MET A 118 -1.51 4.04 31.59
C MET A 118 -1.25 5.54 31.51
N LEU A 119 -0.01 5.98 31.75
CA LEU A 119 0.42 7.38 31.75
C LEU A 119 1.10 7.82 30.44
N LEU A 120 1.05 6.99 29.39
CA LEU A 120 1.53 7.39 28.05
C LEU A 120 0.84 8.65 27.51
N SER A 121 -0.29 9.06 28.09
CA SER A 121 -0.99 10.28 27.72
C SER A 121 -0.18 11.56 27.78
N ARG A 122 0.91 11.58 28.53
CA ARG A 122 1.76 12.76 28.65
C ARG A 122 2.76 12.92 27.51
N ASN A 123 3.07 11.86 26.76
CA ASN A 123 4.17 11.82 25.78
C ASN A 123 3.78 11.09 24.47
N TYR A 124 2.51 11.16 24.06
CA TYR A 124 2.03 10.46 22.84
C TYR A 124 2.75 10.93 21.57
N ASP A 125 3.07 12.22 21.49
CA ASP A 125 3.86 12.86 20.43
C ASP A 125 5.25 12.25 20.31
N GLU A 126 6.00 12.19 21.41
CA GLU A 126 7.35 11.62 21.44
C GLU A 126 7.33 10.14 21.04
N ARG A 127 6.33 9.39 21.53
CA ARG A 127 6.19 7.96 21.21
C ARG A 127 5.82 7.76 19.74
N LEU A 128 4.99 8.61 19.16
CA LEU A 128 4.62 8.54 17.75
C LEU A 128 5.80 8.88 16.84
N ILE A 129 6.61 9.88 17.20
CA ILE A 129 7.87 10.20 16.53
C ILE A 129 8.78 8.98 16.53
N MET A 130 8.99 8.37 17.70
CA MET A 130 9.86 7.20 17.85
C MET A 130 9.35 6.01 17.03
N ILE A 131 8.04 5.70 17.04
CA ILE A 131 7.47 4.66 16.15
C ILE A 131 7.72 4.99 14.67
N GLY A 132 7.64 6.27 14.28
CA GLY A 132 7.97 6.71 12.93
C GLY A 132 9.44 6.48 12.56
N GLN A 133 10.37 6.78 13.47
CA GLN A 133 11.80 6.51 13.31
C GLN A 133 12.06 5.01 13.17
N ASP A 134 11.50 4.20 14.07
CA ASP A 134 11.63 2.75 14.06
C ASP A 134 11.04 2.15 12.78
N THR A 135 9.90 2.69 12.32
CA THR A 135 9.30 2.27 11.05
C THR A 135 10.21 2.58 9.86
N ALA A 136 10.85 3.74 9.85
CA ALA A 136 11.83 4.08 8.81
C ALA A 136 13.04 3.14 8.84
N GLU A 137 13.54 2.78 10.03
CA GLU A 137 14.63 1.81 10.20
C GLU A 137 14.23 0.40 9.73
N ILE A 138 13.01 -0.05 10.05
CA ILE A 138 12.48 -1.34 9.57
C ILE A 138 12.44 -1.35 8.03
N LEU A 139 11.88 -0.30 7.41
CA LEU A 139 11.79 -0.19 5.95
C LEU A 139 13.18 -0.16 5.31
N ALA A 140 14.13 0.56 5.92
CA ALA A 140 15.51 0.60 5.47
C ALA A 140 16.19 -0.77 5.56
N THR A 141 15.97 -1.50 6.65
CA THR A 141 16.50 -2.86 6.86
C THR A 141 15.99 -3.83 5.80
N ILE A 142 14.67 -3.85 5.57
CA ILE A 142 14.05 -4.67 4.52
C ILE A 142 14.66 -4.34 3.15
N CYS A 143 14.71 -3.05 2.81
CA CYS A 143 15.25 -2.57 1.55
C CYS A 143 16.72 -3.00 1.38
N GLN A 144 17.60 -2.73 2.35
CA GLN A 144 19.02 -3.08 2.31
C GLN A 144 19.23 -4.59 2.14
N SER A 145 18.47 -5.40 2.86
CA SER A 145 18.54 -6.85 2.72
C SER A 145 18.04 -7.34 1.37
N LYS A 146 16.98 -6.75 0.80
CA LYS A 146 16.56 -7.04 -0.58
C LYS A 146 17.68 -6.75 -1.57
N HIS A 147 18.37 -5.61 -1.46
CA HIS A 147 19.55 -5.31 -2.28
C HIS A 147 20.65 -6.34 -2.12
N SER A 148 20.93 -6.78 -0.88
CA SER A 148 21.96 -7.79 -0.60
C SER A 148 21.62 -9.15 -1.21
N ILE A 149 20.34 -9.56 -1.16
CA ILE A 149 19.87 -10.86 -1.63
C ILE A 149 19.74 -10.89 -3.16
N PHE A 150 19.18 -9.84 -3.77
CA PHE A 150 18.82 -9.83 -5.19
C PHE A 150 19.82 -9.05 -6.06
N GLY A 151 20.76 -8.32 -5.46
CA GLY A 151 21.75 -7.52 -6.16
C GLY A 151 21.16 -6.31 -6.90
N ASN A 152 21.93 -5.80 -7.87
CA ASN A 152 21.56 -4.63 -8.67
C ASN A 152 20.48 -4.99 -9.70
N TRP A 153 19.21 -4.91 -9.32
CA TRP A 153 18.10 -5.09 -10.25
C TRP A 153 18.02 -3.95 -11.28
N GLN A 154 17.54 -4.27 -12.46
CA GLN A 154 17.29 -3.30 -13.53
C GLN A 154 15.78 -3.17 -13.75
N PRO A 155 15.30 -1.98 -14.16
CA PRO A 155 13.92 -1.83 -14.58
C PRO A 155 13.60 -2.79 -15.73
N GLY A 156 12.37 -3.29 -15.76
CA GLY A 156 11.91 -4.27 -16.74
C GLY A 156 10.44 -4.13 -17.05
N ILE A 157 10.00 -4.87 -18.06
CA ILE A 157 8.62 -4.87 -18.53
C ILE A 157 7.90 -6.10 -17.97
N THR A 158 6.73 -5.89 -17.40
CA THR A 158 5.80 -6.94 -16.97
C THR A 158 4.37 -6.53 -17.34
N GLU A 159 3.38 -7.26 -16.82
CA GLU A 159 1.96 -6.99 -17.03
C GLU A 159 1.21 -6.92 -15.68
N THR A 160 -0.03 -6.45 -15.71
CA THR A 160 -0.96 -6.48 -14.57
C THR A 160 -2.39 -6.75 -15.05
N ASN A 161 -3.27 -7.10 -14.10
CA ASN A 161 -4.70 -7.36 -14.25
C ASN A 161 -5.08 -8.83 -14.57
N LEU A 162 -6.38 -9.17 -14.50
CA LEU A 162 -6.88 -10.55 -14.54
C LEU A 162 -6.63 -11.28 -15.87
N GLY A 163 -6.44 -10.54 -16.96
CA GLY A 163 -6.18 -11.09 -18.30
C GLY A 163 -4.81 -11.75 -18.47
N ILE A 164 -3.97 -11.76 -17.43
CA ILE A 164 -2.73 -12.54 -17.38
C ILE A 164 -3.01 -14.04 -17.23
N LEU A 165 -4.08 -14.39 -16.54
CA LEU A 165 -4.45 -15.79 -16.35
C LEU A 165 -4.71 -16.46 -17.70
N GLN A 166 -4.33 -17.73 -17.84
CA GLN A 166 -4.44 -18.46 -19.10
C GLN A 166 -5.34 -19.70 -18.95
N ALA A 167 -6.18 -19.94 -19.95
CA ALA A 167 -7.09 -21.07 -19.92
C ALA A 167 -6.35 -22.42 -20.06
N ASP A 168 -5.27 -22.43 -20.83
CA ASP A 168 -4.45 -23.58 -21.24
C ASP A 168 -3.13 -23.74 -20.45
N ALA A 169 -2.93 -22.94 -19.41
CA ALA A 169 -1.78 -23.04 -18.50
C ALA A 169 -2.22 -23.28 -17.05
N ILE A 170 -1.34 -23.85 -16.22
CA ILE A 170 -1.51 -23.96 -14.77
C ILE A 170 -1.37 -22.56 -14.17
N ASN A 171 -2.42 -22.02 -13.56
CA ASN A 171 -2.36 -20.72 -12.90
C ASN A 171 -2.10 -20.88 -11.40
N ILE A 172 -0.90 -20.50 -10.96
CA ILE A 172 -0.50 -20.44 -9.55
C ILE A 172 -0.58 -18.99 -9.08
N VAL A 173 -1.47 -18.72 -8.13
CA VAL A 173 -1.69 -17.37 -7.59
C VAL A 173 -1.12 -17.25 -6.18
N LEU A 174 -0.28 -16.25 -5.97
CA LEU A 174 0.29 -15.89 -4.67
C LEU A 174 -0.54 -14.79 -4.01
N HIS A 175 -0.82 -14.89 -2.73
CA HIS A 175 -1.54 -13.83 -2.02
C HIS A 175 -1.01 -13.60 -0.61
N GLY A 176 -1.04 -12.34 -0.18
CA GLY A 176 -0.33 -11.87 1.00
C GLY A 176 1.16 -11.75 0.72
N HIS A 177 1.94 -11.72 1.77
CA HIS A 177 3.38 -11.79 1.72
C HIS A 177 3.83 -13.25 1.71
N VAL A 178 4.28 -13.71 0.55
CA VAL A 178 4.89 -15.03 0.34
C VAL A 178 6.41 -14.82 0.34
N PRO A 179 7.17 -15.47 1.24
CA PRO A 179 8.62 -15.28 1.30
C PRO A 179 9.28 -15.60 -0.04
N SER A 180 10.26 -14.79 -0.43
CA SER A 180 11.05 -14.89 -1.66
C SER A 180 11.65 -16.28 -1.87
N ARG A 181 12.14 -16.92 -0.80
CA ARG A 181 12.65 -18.31 -0.86
C ARG A 181 11.58 -19.30 -1.32
N VAL A 182 10.33 -19.09 -0.91
CA VAL A 182 9.18 -19.93 -1.26
C VAL A 182 8.77 -19.64 -2.70
N VAL A 183 8.73 -18.36 -3.09
CA VAL A 183 8.48 -17.96 -4.48
C VAL A 183 9.50 -18.60 -5.43
N ALA A 184 10.80 -18.47 -5.12
CA ALA A 184 11.88 -19.08 -5.89
C ALA A 184 11.76 -20.60 -5.97
N GLY A 185 11.51 -21.25 -4.83
CA GLY A 185 11.36 -22.71 -4.75
C GLY A 185 10.20 -23.25 -5.57
N ILE A 186 9.02 -22.60 -5.49
CA ILE A 186 7.85 -22.99 -6.28
C ILE A 186 8.10 -22.74 -7.77
N LYS A 187 8.73 -21.62 -8.15
CA LYS A 187 9.09 -21.34 -9.56
C LYS A 187 10.02 -22.42 -10.11
N ALA A 188 11.08 -22.77 -9.39
CA ALA A 188 12.00 -23.83 -9.78
C ALA A 188 11.30 -25.19 -9.90
N ALA A 189 10.44 -25.56 -8.95
CA ALA A 189 9.68 -26.80 -9.03
C ALA A 189 8.69 -26.82 -10.20
N ALA A 190 8.14 -25.67 -10.58
CA ALA A 190 7.21 -25.52 -11.68
C ALA A 190 7.84 -25.71 -13.07
N GLU A 191 9.16 -25.53 -13.22
CA GLU A 191 9.89 -25.79 -14.49
C GLU A 191 9.81 -27.25 -14.94
N GLY A 192 9.61 -28.18 -14.00
CA GLY A 192 9.44 -29.61 -14.29
C GLY A 192 8.02 -30.02 -14.70
N LEU A 193 7.06 -29.09 -14.74
CA LEU A 193 5.66 -29.41 -15.05
C LEU A 193 5.43 -29.59 -16.56
N GLN A 194 4.49 -30.47 -16.88
CA GLN A 194 4.18 -30.83 -18.27
C GLN A 194 3.41 -29.73 -19.01
N SER A 195 2.63 -28.95 -18.26
CA SER A 195 1.81 -27.87 -18.79
C SER A 195 2.48 -26.52 -18.51
N PRO A 196 2.31 -25.51 -19.38
CA PRO A 196 2.80 -24.16 -19.11
C PRO A 196 2.29 -23.64 -17.77
N VAL A 197 3.09 -22.83 -17.08
CA VAL A 197 2.75 -22.29 -15.76
C VAL A 197 2.71 -20.78 -15.81
N VAL A 198 1.62 -20.20 -15.34
CA VAL A 198 1.43 -18.76 -15.17
C VAL A 198 1.42 -18.46 -13.67
N PHE A 199 2.30 -17.54 -13.27
CA PHE A 199 2.28 -16.98 -11.93
C PHE A 199 1.55 -15.64 -11.93
N GLY A 200 0.77 -15.40 -10.89
CA GLY A 200 0.20 -14.08 -10.61
C GLY A 200 0.14 -13.84 -9.11
N SER A 201 -0.02 -12.59 -8.71
CA SER A 201 -0.11 -12.20 -7.31
C SER A 201 -1.31 -11.31 -7.02
N ILE A 202 -1.77 -11.32 -5.78
CA ILE A 202 -2.84 -10.44 -5.28
C ILE A 202 -2.24 -9.50 -4.23
N CYS A 203 -2.39 -8.19 -4.46
CA CYS A 203 -1.82 -7.09 -3.66
C CYS A 203 -0.30 -6.95 -3.71
N SER A 204 0.45 -8.06 -3.68
CA SER A 204 1.90 -8.01 -3.86
C SER A 204 2.21 -7.82 -5.34
N ASN A 205 3.13 -6.92 -5.64
CA ASN A 205 3.61 -6.65 -6.98
C ASN A 205 5.13 -6.83 -6.96
N GLU A 206 5.62 -8.06 -6.72
CA GLU A 206 7.04 -8.51 -6.70
C GLU A 206 7.77 -8.28 -8.05
N TRP A 207 7.58 -7.10 -8.63
CA TRP A 207 8.23 -6.51 -9.79
C TRP A 207 9.68 -6.14 -9.45
N ASN A 208 9.93 -5.78 -8.20
CA ASN A 208 11.26 -5.52 -7.66
C ASN A 208 11.79 -6.78 -6.97
N GLY A 209 13.09 -7.07 -7.09
CA GLY A 209 13.72 -8.27 -6.51
C GLY A 209 13.74 -9.50 -7.44
N GLY A 210 13.55 -9.31 -8.76
CA GLY A 210 13.90 -10.34 -9.76
C GLY A 210 12.87 -11.44 -10.03
N PHE A 211 11.72 -11.47 -9.33
CA PHE A 211 10.69 -12.47 -9.59
C PHE A 211 9.75 -12.11 -10.75
N SER A 212 9.55 -10.81 -10.98
CA SER A 212 8.68 -10.21 -12.01
C SER A 212 7.27 -10.79 -12.03
N ILE A 213 6.73 -11.15 -10.86
CA ILE A 213 5.39 -11.75 -10.76
C ILE A 213 4.36 -10.65 -10.93
N PRO A 214 3.45 -10.78 -11.90
CA PRO A 214 2.49 -9.74 -12.18
C PRO A 214 1.36 -9.72 -11.16
N ALA A 215 1.00 -8.51 -10.71
CA ALA A 215 -0.16 -8.33 -9.85
C ALA A 215 -1.45 -8.48 -10.69
N LEU A 216 -2.27 -9.46 -10.36
CA LEU A 216 -3.57 -9.70 -10.99
C LEU A 216 -4.61 -8.68 -10.54
N THR A 217 -4.51 -8.24 -9.28
CA THR A 217 -5.34 -7.18 -8.72
C THR A 217 -4.79 -6.71 -7.36
N ASN A 218 -5.47 -5.76 -6.73
CA ASN A 218 -5.15 -5.20 -5.41
C ASN A 218 -6.24 -5.52 -4.36
N TYR A 219 -6.12 -4.93 -3.17
CA TYR A 219 -6.78 -5.38 -1.95
C TYR A 219 -8.29 -5.57 -2.04
N ASP A 220 -9.00 -4.61 -2.64
CA ASP A 220 -10.46 -4.55 -2.62
C ASP A 220 -11.13 -5.71 -3.36
N SER A 221 -10.41 -6.28 -4.33
CA SER A 221 -10.93 -7.25 -5.28
C SER A 221 -10.19 -8.59 -5.22
N GLN A 222 -9.56 -8.91 -4.09
CA GLN A 222 -8.82 -10.16 -3.89
C GLN A 222 -9.62 -11.45 -4.12
N GLU A 223 -10.96 -11.40 -4.06
CA GLU A 223 -11.82 -12.53 -4.39
C GLU A 223 -11.95 -12.76 -5.91
N THR A 224 -11.67 -11.74 -6.73
CA THR A 224 -11.96 -11.75 -8.17
C THR A 224 -11.12 -12.69 -9.03
N PRO A 225 -9.84 -12.97 -8.74
CA PRO A 225 -9.09 -13.98 -9.48
C PRO A 225 -9.76 -15.36 -9.40
N LEU A 226 -10.30 -15.74 -8.23
CA LEU A 226 -11.01 -17.01 -8.05
C LEU A 226 -12.26 -17.08 -8.92
N LEU A 227 -13.00 -15.97 -9.06
CA LEU A 227 -14.25 -15.89 -9.83
C LEU A 227 -14.07 -16.16 -11.33
N THR A 228 -12.85 -15.99 -11.85
CA THR A 228 -12.51 -16.37 -13.23
C THR A 228 -12.62 -17.88 -13.46
N GLY A 229 -12.51 -18.68 -12.39
CA GLY A 229 -12.41 -20.14 -12.46
C GLY A 229 -11.07 -20.63 -13.01
N ALA A 230 -10.10 -19.75 -13.29
CA ALA A 230 -8.81 -20.12 -13.87
C ALA A 230 -7.74 -20.51 -12.84
N VAL A 231 -7.90 -20.10 -11.57
CA VAL A 231 -6.92 -20.34 -10.51
C VAL A 231 -6.88 -21.82 -10.15
N ASP A 232 -5.74 -22.47 -10.39
CA ASP A 232 -5.53 -23.88 -10.09
C ASP A 232 -5.03 -24.07 -8.65
N LEU A 233 -4.11 -23.18 -8.22
CA LEU A 233 -3.55 -23.21 -6.89
C LEU A 233 -3.40 -21.79 -6.32
N LEU A 234 -3.93 -21.57 -5.13
CA LEU A 234 -3.71 -20.37 -4.32
C LEU A 234 -2.67 -20.66 -3.22
N ILE A 235 -1.55 -19.94 -3.25
CA ILE A 235 -0.55 -19.94 -2.19
C ILE A 235 -0.82 -18.75 -1.28
N VAL A 236 -1.11 -19.03 -0.01
CA VAL A 236 -1.46 -18.03 1.00
C VAL A 236 -0.26 -17.76 1.89
N GLY A 237 0.24 -16.54 1.81
CA GLY A 237 1.25 -15.97 2.68
C GLY A 237 0.65 -15.33 3.94
N SER A 238 1.41 -14.42 4.55
CA SER A 238 0.97 -13.64 5.70
C SER A 238 0.44 -12.27 5.29
N GLN A 239 -0.33 -11.61 6.16
CA GLN A 239 -0.78 -10.21 6.00
C GLN A 239 -1.73 -9.92 4.81
N CYS A 240 -2.71 -9.05 5.03
CA CYS A 240 -3.61 -8.52 3.98
C CYS A 240 -4.43 -9.56 3.18
N VAL A 241 -4.52 -10.80 3.66
CA VAL A 241 -5.38 -11.87 3.12
C VAL A 241 -6.71 -11.86 3.86
N MET A 242 -7.81 -11.58 3.17
CA MET A 242 -9.14 -11.73 3.76
C MET A 242 -9.44 -13.21 3.97
N PRO A 243 -9.91 -13.63 5.15
CA PRO A 243 -10.37 -15.00 5.38
C PRO A 243 -11.45 -15.45 4.37
N ALA A 244 -12.23 -14.50 3.86
CA ALA A 244 -13.24 -14.75 2.83
C ALA A 244 -12.66 -15.27 1.50
N VAL A 245 -11.42 -14.93 1.13
CA VAL A 245 -10.76 -15.48 -0.07
C VAL A 245 -10.51 -16.96 0.10
N VAL A 246 -10.00 -17.39 1.25
CA VAL A 246 -9.77 -18.81 1.56
C VAL A 246 -11.08 -19.57 1.58
N LYS A 247 -12.12 -19.00 2.20
CA LYS A 247 -13.47 -19.58 2.20
C LYS A 247 -14.07 -19.68 0.79
N LEU A 248 -13.85 -18.67 -0.06
CA LEU A 248 -14.31 -18.70 -1.44
C LEU A 248 -13.57 -19.76 -2.25
N ALA A 249 -12.24 -19.89 -2.07
CA ALA A 249 -11.44 -20.91 -2.73
C ALA A 249 -11.95 -22.32 -2.38
N ASP A 250 -12.22 -22.60 -1.11
CA ASP A 250 -12.81 -23.86 -0.63
C ASP A 250 -14.17 -24.14 -1.28
N ASN A 251 -15.09 -23.17 -1.24
CA ASN A 251 -16.41 -23.28 -1.87
C ASN A 251 -16.34 -23.54 -3.39
N MET A 252 -15.29 -23.06 -4.05
CA MET A 252 -15.07 -23.25 -5.49
C MET A 252 -14.24 -24.51 -5.81
N GLY A 253 -13.72 -25.22 -4.80
CA GLY A 253 -12.83 -26.36 -4.96
C GLY A 253 -11.45 -26.01 -5.50
N VAL A 254 -11.01 -24.76 -5.33
CA VAL A 254 -9.67 -24.29 -5.70
C VAL A 254 -8.67 -24.82 -4.67
N ALA A 255 -7.56 -25.39 -5.12
CA ALA A 255 -6.55 -25.87 -4.20
C ALA A 255 -5.91 -24.69 -3.46
N VAL A 256 -5.73 -24.82 -2.15
CA VAL A 256 -5.05 -23.82 -1.31
C VAL A 256 -3.87 -24.47 -0.59
N SER A 257 -2.76 -23.74 -0.47
CA SER A 257 -1.60 -24.13 0.35
C SER A 257 -1.08 -22.92 1.13
N SER A 258 -0.58 -23.14 2.34
CA SER A 258 0.06 -22.09 3.14
C SER A 258 1.55 -22.00 2.82
N ALA A 259 2.05 -20.80 2.55
CA ALA A 259 3.48 -20.57 2.33
C ALA A 259 4.32 -20.91 3.57
N ALA A 260 3.76 -20.75 4.78
CA ALA A 260 4.46 -21.07 6.03
C ALA A 260 4.73 -22.57 6.21
N ALA A 261 3.99 -23.43 5.50
CA ALA A 261 4.21 -24.87 5.52
C ALA A 261 5.35 -25.33 4.59
N LEU A 262 5.86 -24.45 3.73
CA LEU A 262 6.85 -24.80 2.69
C LEU A 262 8.27 -24.44 3.16
N LYS A 263 9.09 -25.47 3.36
CA LYS A 263 10.42 -25.35 3.98
C LYS A 263 11.53 -25.71 3.00
N ASP A 264 11.32 -26.72 2.17
CA ASP A 264 12.37 -27.31 1.34
C ASP A 264 11.90 -27.74 -0.06
N PHE A 265 12.82 -28.34 -0.82
CA PHE A 265 12.57 -28.82 -2.18
C PHE A 265 11.46 -29.87 -2.28
N ALA A 266 11.31 -30.74 -1.28
CA ALA A 266 10.26 -31.75 -1.30
C ALA A 266 8.88 -31.10 -1.17
N ASP A 267 8.75 -30.09 -0.31
CA ASP A 267 7.53 -29.29 -0.21
C ASP A 267 7.19 -28.58 -1.54
N TYR A 268 8.18 -27.97 -2.19
CA TYR A 268 7.97 -27.27 -3.46
C TYR A 268 7.58 -28.23 -4.60
N ALA A 269 8.18 -29.42 -4.67
CA ALA A 269 7.79 -30.46 -5.63
C ALA A 269 6.33 -30.92 -5.41
N ALA A 270 5.93 -31.13 -4.15
CA ALA A 270 4.56 -31.50 -3.81
C ALA A 270 3.55 -30.40 -4.21
N ILE A 271 3.96 -29.13 -4.12
CA ILE A 271 3.17 -27.98 -4.58
C ILE A 271 2.99 -27.99 -6.10
N ALA A 272 4.06 -28.26 -6.86
CA ALA A 272 3.99 -28.38 -8.32
C ALA A 272 3.02 -29.51 -8.73
N ASP A 273 3.13 -30.68 -8.11
CA ASP A 273 2.21 -31.80 -8.33
C ASP A 273 0.75 -31.46 -8.01
N ARG A 274 0.53 -30.74 -6.89
CA ARG A 274 -0.80 -30.28 -6.50
C ARG A 274 -1.39 -29.33 -7.54
N ALA A 275 -0.59 -28.41 -8.07
CA ALA A 275 -1.01 -27.48 -9.12
C ALA A 275 -1.36 -28.21 -10.43
N GLN A 276 -0.50 -29.14 -10.86
CA GLN A 276 -0.73 -29.97 -12.06
C GLN A 276 -2.02 -30.80 -11.94
N ASN A 277 -2.28 -31.37 -10.77
CA ASN A 277 -3.51 -32.13 -10.51
C ASN A 277 -4.75 -31.25 -10.45
N ALA A 278 -4.65 -30.02 -9.93
CA ALA A 278 -5.75 -29.06 -9.95
C ALA A 278 -6.09 -28.64 -11.39
N PHE A 279 -5.08 -28.36 -12.21
CA PHE A 279 -5.26 -28.05 -13.63
C PHE A 279 -5.98 -29.16 -14.40
N LYS A 280 -5.58 -30.42 -14.20
CA LYS A 280 -6.28 -31.59 -14.79
C LYS A 280 -7.78 -31.63 -14.45
N ARG A 281 -8.17 -31.22 -13.23
CA ARG A 281 -9.58 -31.14 -12.82
C ARG A 281 -10.30 -29.95 -13.47
N ARG A 282 -9.61 -28.83 -13.68
CA ARG A 282 -10.16 -27.62 -14.30
C ARG A 282 -10.44 -27.81 -15.79
N VAL A 283 -9.70 -28.66 -16.53
CA VAL A 283 -9.92 -28.88 -17.98
C VAL A 283 -11.39 -29.14 -18.35
N ASN A 284 -12.18 -29.75 -17.45
CA ASN A 284 -13.60 -30.03 -17.68
C ASN A 284 -14.55 -28.86 -17.33
N LYS A 285 -14.03 -27.71 -16.89
CA LYS A 285 -14.74 -26.51 -16.46
C LYS A 285 -14.01 -25.28 -17.00
N PRO A 286 -14.28 -24.86 -18.26
CA PRO A 286 -13.54 -23.78 -18.89
C PRO A 286 -13.69 -22.47 -18.09
N PRO A 287 -12.59 -21.75 -17.83
CA PRO A 287 -12.63 -20.50 -17.10
C PRO A 287 -13.21 -19.36 -17.96
N VAL A 288 -13.68 -18.31 -17.29
CA VAL A 288 -14.08 -17.05 -17.92
C VAL A 288 -13.12 -15.96 -17.45
N ILE A 289 -12.11 -15.69 -18.27
CA ILE A 289 -11.03 -14.75 -17.96
C ILE A 289 -11.31 -13.42 -18.68
N PRO A 290 -11.43 -12.29 -17.97
CA PRO A 290 -11.51 -10.97 -18.61
C PRO A 290 -10.29 -10.73 -19.50
N ALA A 291 -10.50 -10.37 -20.77
CA ALA A 291 -9.43 -10.02 -21.70
C ALA A 291 -8.88 -8.60 -21.46
N VAL A 292 -8.54 -8.30 -20.21
CA VAL A 292 -8.07 -6.99 -19.76
C VAL A 292 -6.76 -7.18 -19.01
N LYS A 293 -5.69 -6.60 -19.57
CA LYS A 293 -4.35 -6.52 -18.98
C LYS A 293 -3.68 -5.22 -19.40
N ALA A 294 -2.68 -4.79 -18.65
CA ALA A 294 -1.90 -3.59 -18.96
C ALA A 294 -0.40 -3.90 -18.84
N ARG A 295 0.41 -3.29 -19.71
CA ARG A 295 1.87 -3.28 -19.59
C ARG A 295 2.28 -2.45 -18.37
N VAL A 296 3.34 -2.88 -17.70
CA VAL A 296 3.92 -2.18 -16.56
C VAL A 296 5.43 -2.12 -16.75
N ASP A 297 5.97 -0.91 -16.84
CA ASP A 297 7.40 -0.67 -16.69
C ASP A 297 7.65 -0.45 -15.18
N ALA A 298 8.39 -1.36 -14.55
CA ALA A 298 8.63 -1.40 -13.11
C ALA A 298 10.08 -1.83 -12.81
N GLY A 299 10.44 -2.03 -11.54
CA GLY A 299 11.83 -2.37 -11.18
C GLY A 299 12.69 -1.16 -10.82
N TYR A 300 12.09 0.02 -10.61
CA TYR A 300 12.81 1.26 -10.34
C TYR A 300 13.16 1.39 -8.88
N THR A 301 14.40 1.81 -8.59
CA THR A 301 14.90 2.07 -7.23
C THR A 301 15.93 3.19 -7.22
N ALA A 302 16.30 3.64 -6.02
CA ALA A 302 17.18 4.80 -5.88
C ALA A 302 18.49 4.69 -6.68
N ASP A 303 19.06 3.48 -6.81
CA ASP A 303 20.34 3.27 -7.50
C ASP A 303 20.20 3.33 -9.02
N ASN A 304 19.15 2.72 -9.59
CA ASN A 304 18.95 2.70 -11.04
C ASN A 304 18.18 3.92 -11.58
N THR A 305 17.67 4.79 -10.70
CA THR A 305 17.09 6.10 -11.04
C THR A 305 18.01 7.27 -10.72
N ALA A 306 19.28 7.05 -10.35
CA ALA A 306 20.18 8.15 -9.97
C ALA A 306 20.34 9.21 -11.08
N GLY A 307 20.56 8.79 -12.33
CA GLY A 307 20.65 9.72 -13.47
C GLY A 307 19.34 10.44 -13.79
N LEU A 308 18.18 9.87 -13.42
CA LEU A 308 16.91 10.57 -13.51
C LEU A 308 16.88 11.77 -12.55
N PHE A 309 17.43 11.64 -11.34
CA PHE A 309 17.39 12.72 -10.34
C PHE A 309 18.15 13.97 -10.77
N GLU A 310 19.24 13.82 -11.52
CA GLU A 310 19.96 14.94 -12.13
C GLU A 310 19.04 15.70 -13.12
N LEU A 311 18.35 14.97 -14.00
CA LEU A 311 17.40 15.55 -14.96
C LEU A 311 16.20 16.21 -14.28
N LEU A 312 15.69 15.63 -13.19
CA LEU A 312 14.61 16.25 -12.41
C LEU A 312 15.08 17.55 -11.74
N THR A 313 16.35 17.61 -11.32
CA THR A 313 16.94 18.81 -10.71
C THR A 313 17.03 19.95 -11.74
N GLU A 314 17.56 19.66 -12.92
CA GLU A 314 17.60 20.62 -14.04
C GLU A 314 16.19 21.05 -14.47
N GLY A 315 15.28 20.08 -14.59
CA GLY A 315 13.89 20.33 -14.90
C GLY A 315 13.20 21.22 -13.86
N HIS A 316 13.54 21.07 -12.58
CA HIS A 316 12.97 21.87 -11.50
C HIS A 316 13.47 23.31 -11.55
N ALA A 317 14.78 23.50 -11.75
CA ALA A 317 15.37 24.82 -11.95
C ALA A 317 14.78 25.56 -13.17
N GLY A 318 14.40 24.81 -14.21
CA GLY A 318 13.70 25.32 -15.39
C GLY A 318 12.17 25.35 -15.29
N GLU A 319 11.58 25.15 -14.11
CA GLU A 319 10.13 25.14 -13.84
C GLU A 319 9.31 24.09 -14.63
N LYS A 320 9.97 23.09 -15.21
CA LYS A 320 9.32 22.00 -15.98
C LYS A 320 8.77 20.88 -15.09
N ILE A 321 9.29 20.76 -13.87
CA ILE A 321 8.79 19.84 -12.83
C ILE A 321 8.59 20.60 -11.52
N LYS A 322 7.45 20.35 -10.87
CA LYS A 322 7.08 20.98 -9.60
C LYS A 322 7.59 20.23 -8.37
N GLY A 323 7.83 18.94 -8.50
CA GLY A 323 8.31 18.09 -7.42
C GLY A 323 8.03 16.61 -7.67
N VAL A 324 8.27 15.80 -6.64
CA VAL A 324 8.00 14.36 -6.65
C VAL A 324 6.99 14.04 -5.57
N VAL A 325 5.94 13.30 -5.94
CA VAL A 325 4.90 12.85 -5.02
C VAL A 325 5.00 11.35 -4.86
N TYR A 326 5.17 10.89 -3.63
CA TYR A 326 4.90 9.50 -3.31
C TYR A 326 3.40 9.28 -3.21
N LEU A 327 2.85 8.37 -3.99
CA LEU A 327 1.44 7.97 -3.94
C LEU A 327 1.37 6.50 -3.55
N GLY A 328 1.13 6.25 -2.26
CA GLY A 328 1.00 4.90 -1.70
C GLY A 328 -0.41 4.63 -1.21
N GLY A 329 -0.61 3.47 -0.58
CA GLY A 329 -1.88 3.14 0.06
C GLY A 329 -2.31 1.69 -0.16
N CYS A 330 -3.41 1.34 0.52
CA CYS A 330 -4.12 0.09 0.34
C CYS A 330 -5.21 0.26 -0.74
N GLY A 331 -6.31 -0.46 -0.61
CA GLY A 331 -7.61 -0.10 -1.15
C GLY A 331 -8.64 0.02 -0.02
N SER A 332 -9.77 0.69 -0.28
CA SER A 332 -10.92 0.73 0.63
C SER A 332 -12.21 0.28 -0.06
N ILE A 333 -12.81 -0.81 0.45
CA ILE A 333 -14.11 -1.36 -0.01
C ILE A 333 -15.26 -0.34 0.05
N THR A 334 -15.15 0.69 0.89
CA THR A 334 -16.15 1.78 0.95
C THR A 334 -16.13 2.67 -0.27
N ASN A 335 -14.97 2.75 -0.95
CA ASN A 335 -14.73 3.63 -2.08
C ASN A 335 -15.00 2.90 -3.40
N THR A 336 -15.04 3.66 -4.49
CA THR A 336 -14.94 3.07 -5.82
C THR A 336 -13.48 2.68 -6.01
N GLN A 337 -13.20 1.38 -6.00
CA GLN A 337 -11.84 0.84 -6.10
C GLN A 337 -11.08 1.51 -7.26
N ASP A 338 -9.83 1.88 -6.98
CA ASP A 338 -8.85 2.54 -7.87
C ASP A 338 -9.20 3.99 -8.27
N SER A 339 -10.41 4.48 -8.00
CA SER A 339 -10.85 5.79 -8.49
C SER A 339 -10.05 6.96 -7.93
N GLN A 340 -9.84 7.00 -6.61
CA GLN A 340 -9.16 8.10 -5.95
C GLN A 340 -7.65 8.14 -6.23
N PRO A 341 -6.87 7.03 -6.14
CA PRO A 341 -5.45 7.07 -6.48
C PRO A 341 -5.21 7.45 -7.94
N VAL A 342 -6.03 6.94 -8.88
CA VAL A 342 -5.92 7.29 -10.31
C VAL A 342 -6.23 8.77 -10.53
N ALA A 343 -7.31 9.30 -9.92
CA ALA A 343 -7.67 10.72 -10.07
C ALA A 343 -6.58 11.67 -9.54
N LEU A 344 -6.01 11.37 -8.38
CA LEU A 344 -4.91 12.16 -7.80
C LEU A 344 -3.65 12.09 -8.66
N ALA A 345 -3.26 10.88 -9.10
CA ALA A 345 -2.10 10.72 -9.98
C ALA A 345 -2.25 11.52 -11.29
N THR A 346 -3.41 11.43 -11.95
CA THR A 346 -3.70 12.22 -13.16
C THR A 346 -3.50 13.70 -12.90
N ALA A 347 -4.14 14.25 -11.87
CA ALA A 347 -4.06 15.69 -11.55
C ALA A 347 -2.62 16.14 -11.28
N PHE A 348 -1.84 15.33 -10.55
CA PHE A 348 -0.44 15.61 -10.24
C PHE A 348 0.46 15.53 -11.47
N ILE A 349 0.31 14.50 -12.32
CA ILE A 349 1.09 14.36 -13.55
C ILE A 349 0.80 15.52 -14.52
N GLU A 350 -0.47 15.89 -14.69
CA GLU A 350 -0.90 17.05 -15.51
C GLU A 350 -0.39 18.38 -14.94
N ALA A 351 -0.21 18.47 -13.62
CA ALA A 351 0.38 19.64 -12.97
C ALA A 351 1.91 19.67 -13.06
N GLY A 352 2.57 18.58 -13.47
CA GLY A 352 4.03 18.48 -13.59
C GLY A 352 4.72 17.90 -12.36
N TYR A 353 4.09 16.96 -11.65
CA TYR A 353 4.71 16.18 -10.57
C TYR A 353 5.00 14.76 -11.01
N LEU A 354 6.23 14.29 -10.76
CA LEU A 354 6.57 12.88 -10.97
C LEU A 354 5.98 12.05 -9.84
N ILE A 355 5.37 10.92 -10.16
CA ILE A 355 4.80 10.04 -9.14
C ILE A 355 5.75 8.88 -8.87
N VAL A 356 6.02 8.63 -7.60
CA VAL A 356 6.62 7.38 -7.12
C VAL A 356 5.54 6.60 -6.37
N SER A 357 5.36 5.32 -6.66
CA SER A 357 4.26 4.54 -6.08
C SER A 357 4.70 3.15 -5.64
N SER A 358 3.98 2.60 -4.66
CA SER A 358 4.16 1.23 -4.20
C SER A 358 2.82 0.61 -3.76
N GLY A 359 2.83 -0.71 -3.53
CA GLY A 359 1.71 -1.43 -2.94
C GLY A 359 0.43 -1.40 -3.79
N CYS A 360 -0.72 -1.41 -3.13
CA CYS A 360 -2.02 -1.50 -3.82
C CYS A 360 -2.33 -0.27 -4.68
N ALA A 361 -1.93 0.93 -4.23
CA ALA A 361 -2.01 2.14 -5.04
C ALA A 361 -1.16 2.01 -6.31
N GLY A 362 0.07 1.48 -6.20
CA GLY A 362 0.92 1.21 -7.36
C GLY A 362 0.30 0.24 -8.37
N VAL A 363 -0.39 -0.79 -7.89
CA VAL A 363 -1.17 -1.70 -8.76
C VAL A 363 -2.36 -0.97 -9.39
N ALA A 364 -3.05 -0.08 -8.69
CA ALA A 364 -4.14 0.72 -9.26
C ALA A 364 -3.65 1.59 -10.43
N LEU A 365 -2.54 2.30 -10.24
CA LEU A 365 -1.92 3.15 -11.26
C LEU A 365 -1.40 2.32 -12.46
N ALA A 366 -0.83 1.14 -12.20
CA ALA A 366 -0.38 0.22 -13.24
C ALA A 366 -1.55 -0.30 -14.09
N LYS A 367 -2.68 -0.67 -13.47
CA LYS A 367 -3.89 -1.09 -14.20
C LYS A 367 -4.52 0.05 -15.01
N ALA A 368 -4.30 1.30 -14.61
CA ALA A 368 -4.66 2.50 -15.36
C ALA A 368 -3.66 2.85 -16.48
N GLY A 369 -2.61 2.05 -16.67
CA GLY A 369 -1.59 2.26 -17.70
C GLY A 369 -0.57 3.36 -17.38
N MET A 370 -0.58 3.93 -16.17
CA MET A 370 0.26 5.08 -15.82
C MET A 370 1.74 4.71 -15.61
N CYS A 371 2.04 3.43 -15.45
CA CYS A 371 3.40 2.89 -15.46
C CYS A 371 3.89 2.58 -16.89
N GLN A 372 3.41 3.31 -17.90
CA GLN A 372 3.85 3.18 -19.30
C GLN A 372 4.37 4.54 -19.81
N PRO A 373 5.50 4.60 -20.54
CA PRO A 373 6.08 5.85 -21.06
C PRO A 373 5.22 6.59 -22.09
N ASP A 374 4.24 5.91 -22.66
CA ASP A 374 3.27 6.42 -23.64
C ASP A 374 1.88 6.61 -23.03
N TRP A 375 1.75 6.59 -21.70
CA TRP A 375 0.50 6.92 -21.03
C TRP A 375 -0.08 8.25 -21.56
N ASN A 376 -1.40 8.26 -21.80
CA ASN A 376 -2.10 9.36 -22.46
C ASN A 376 -1.48 9.76 -23.82
N ASP A 377 -1.08 8.78 -24.62
CA ASP A 377 -0.39 8.97 -25.92
C ASP A 377 0.89 9.84 -25.80
N GLY A 378 1.55 9.82 -24.63
CA GLY A 378 2.69 10.67 -24.32
C GLY A 378 2.34 12.15 -24.07
N GLN A 379 1.06 12.50 -24.01
CA GLN A 379 0.57 13.88 -23.81
C GLN A 379 0.51 14.21 -22.32
N TYR A 380 1.67 14.40 -21.70
CA TYR A 380 1.78 14.87 -20.32
C TYR A 380 3.02 15.75 -20.13
N LYS A 381 2.97 16.71 -19.20
CA LYS A 381 4.01 17.76 -19.07
C LYS A 381 5.42 17.23 -18.85
N LEU A 382 5.54 16.16 -18.08
CA LEU A 382 6.84 15.56 -17.76
C LEU A 382 7.50 14.85 -18.95
N LYS A 383 6.78 14.62 -20.07
CA LYS A 383 7.33 13.89 -21.22
C LYS A 383 8.58 14.57 -21.80
N SER A 384 8.67 15.89 -21.72
CA SER A 384 9.85 16.64 -22.19
C SER A 384 11.03 16.63 -21.21
N VAL A 385 10.87 16.08 -20.01
CA VAL A 385 11.89 16.01 -18.94
C VAL A 385 12.36 14.58 -18.73
N LEU A 386 11.43 13.62 -18.75
CA LEU A 386 11.73 12.22 -18.52
C LEU A 386 12.48 11.63 -19.72
N PRO A 387 13.54 10.81 -19.50
CA PRO A 387 14.17 10.04 -20.55
C PRO A 387 13.19 9.13 -21.29
N ASP A 388 13.56 8.75 -22.51
CA ASP A 388 12.84 7.71 -23.25
C ASP A 388 12.79 6.42 -22.42
N GLY A 389 11.59 5.82 -22.34
CA GLY A 389 11.36 4.61 -21.56
C GLY A 389 11.03 4.83 -20.08
N ILE A 390 11.00 6.08 -19.58
CA ILE A 390 10.59 6.37 -18.20
C ILE A 390 9.11 6.78 -18.14
N PRO A 391 8.26 6.06 -17.38
CA PRO A 391 6.85 6.39 -17.22
C PRO A 391 6.62 7.58 -16.28
N PRO A 392 5.46 8.25 -16.35
CA PRO A 392 5.10 9.31 -15.40
C PRO A 392 4.83 8.80 -13.98
N VAL A 393 4.61 7.49 -13.81
CA VAL A 393 4.55 6.79 -12.52
C VAL A 393 5.68 5.77 -12.43
N ILE A 394 6.59 6.00 -11.49
CA ILE A 394 7.68 5.10 -11.12
C ILE A 394 7.19 4.17 -10.02
N ASN A 395 7.04 2.88 -10.31
CA ASN A 395 6.67 1.90 -9.30
C ASN A 395 7.91 1.28 -8.64
N VAL A 396 8.00 1.41 -7.31
CA VAL A 396 9.11 0.90 -6.49
C VAL A 396 8.81 -0.43 -5.81
N GLY A 397 7.67 -1.07 -6.11
CA GLY A 397 7.33 -2.41 -5.66
C GLY A 397 6.19 -2.45 -4.64
N SER A 398 6.30 -3.38 -3.68
CA SER A 398 5.28 -3.69 -2.67
C SER A 398 5.31 -2.69 -1.51
N CYS A 399 4.36 -2.80 -0.56
CA CYS A 399 4.25 -1.84 0.54
C CYS A 399 5.55 -1.68 1.36
N GLN A 400 6.30 -2.76 1.54
CA GLN A 400 7.59 -2.74 2.25
C GLN A 400 8.71 -2.06 1.45
N ASP A 401 8.54 -1.90 0.14
CA ASP A 401 9.49 -1.20 -0.73
C ASP A 401 9.32 0.33 -0.66
N ALA A 402 8.42 0.83 0.20
CA ALA A 402 8.38 2.25 0.57
C ALA A 402 9.74 2.76 1.11
N GLY A 403 10.59 1.87 1.63
CA GLY A 403 11.98 2.17 1.99
C GLY A 403 12.82 2.67 0.81
N GLU A 404 12.52 2.26 -0.43
CA GLU A 404 13.18 2.81 -1.62
C GLU A 404 12.86 4.29 -1.79
N PHE A 405 11.61 4.71 -1.54
CA PHE A 405 11.29 6.12 -1.62
C PHE A 405 12.02 6.95 -0.55
N LEU A 406 12.27 6.40 0.65
CA LEU A 406 13.12 7.08 1.64
C LEU A 406 14.56 7.26 1.14
N ARG A 407 15.11 6.26 0.43
CA ARG A 407 16.42 6.37 -0.22
C ARG A 407 16.41 7.43 -1.33
N MET A 408 15.40 7.40 -2.21
CA MET A 408 15.22 8.40 -3.26
C MET A 408 15.07 9.81 -2.69
N ALA A 409 14.27 9.97 -1.63
CA ALA A 409 13.98 11.23 -0.99
C ALA A 409 15.25 11.89 -0.43
N LYS A 410 16.21 11.10 0.08
CA LYS A 410 17.51 11.62 0.53
C LYS A 410 18.25 12.34 -0.61
N CYS A 411 18.30 11.74 -1.79
CA CYS A 411 18.93 12.34 -2.98
C CYS A 411 18.14 13.55 -3.50
N LEU A 412 16.80 13.44 -3.58
CA LEU A 412 15.94 14.51 -4.08
C LEU A 412 15.98 15.76 -3.18
N LYS A 413 16.04 15.58 -1.86
CA LYS A 413 16.18 16.68 -0.89
C LYS A 413 17.49 17.43 -1.01
N GLN A 414 18.60 16.72 -1.23
CA GLN A 414 19.91 17.35 -1.46
C GLN A 414 19.91 18.29 -2.68
N ASN A 415 19.01 18.02 -3.63
CA ASN A 415 18.82 18.82 -4.84
C ASN A 415 17.64 19.81 -4.74
N ASN A 416 17.11 20.06 -3.53
CA ASN A 416 15.99 20.97 -3.27
C ASN A 416 14.70 20.67 -4.06
N ILE A 417 14.48 19.42 -4.47
CA ILE A 417 13.24 19.04 -5.15
C ILE A 417 12.12 18.90 -4.11
N PRO A 418 10.97 19.58 -4.27
CA PRO A 418 9.84 19.45 -3.35
C PRO A 418 9.30 18.01 -3.32
N LEU A 419 9.08 17.51 -2.10
CA LEU A 419 8.54 16.17 -1.86
C LEU A 419 7.24 16.23 -1.07
N ALA A 420 6.31 15.34 -1.41
CA ALA A 420 5.10 15.08 -0.65
C ALA A 420 4.74 13.60 -0.68
N ALA A 421 4.00 13.14 0.31
CA ALA A 421 3.48 11.77 0.36
C ALA A 421 1.96 11.77 0.51
N ILE A 422 1.28 11.01 -0.33
CA ILE A 422 -0.17 10.97 -0.43
C ILE A 422 -0.61 9.52 -0.29
N PHE A 423 -1.55 9.28 0.61
CA PHE A 423 -2.11 7.96 0.90
C PHE A 423 -3.64 8.04 0.79
N PRO A 424 -4.19 7.90 -0.43
CA PRO A 424 -5.61 8.13 -0.68
C PRO A 424 -6.50 7.17 0.11
N GLU A 425 -6.06 5.91 0.22
CA GLU A 425 -6.85 4.83 0.79
C GLU A 425 -6.06 4.11 1.88
N VAL A 426 -6.48 4.28 3.13
CA VAL A 426 -5.81 3.75 4.33
C VAL A 426 -6.69 2.67 4.95
N ASN A 427 -6.25 1.42 4.85
CA ASN A 427 -7.00 0.27 5.39
C ASN A 427 -6.18 -0.49 6.44
N HIS A 428 -4.97 -0.91 6.08
CA HIS A 428 -4.05 -1.53 7.03
C HIS A 428 -3.14 -0.50 7.66
N ASN A 429 -2.85 -0.72 8.93
CA ASN A 429 -2.05 0.16 9.77
C ASN A 429 -0.61 0.36 9.28
N LYS A 430 -0.08 -0.55 8.47
CA LYS A 430 1.22 -0.37 7.79
C LYS A 430 1.28 0.96 7.03
N VAL A 431 0.17 1.37 6.41
CA VAL A 431 0.10 2.64 5.66
C VAL A 431 0.22 3.84 6.60
N LEU A 432 -0.45 3.82 7.75
CA LEU A 432 -0.33 4.86 8.77
C LEU A 432 1.10 4.93 9.32
N ALA A 433 1.69 3.78 9.67
CA ALA A 433 3.08 3.71 10.13
C ALA A 433 4.05 4.29 9.08
N THR A 434 3.89 3.92 7.80
CA THR A 434 4.69 4.47 6.70
C THR A 434 4.51 5.98 6.57
N ALA A 435 3.28 6.50 6.63
CA ALA A 435 3.03 7.94 6.55
C ALA A 435 3.69 8.71 7.71
N ILE A 436 3.61 8.19 8.93
CA ILE A 436 4.30 8.78 10.10
C ILE A 436 5.82 8.73 9.89
N SER A 437 6.37 7.61 9.38
CA SER A 437 7.80 7.49 9.10
C SER A 437 8.28 8.53 8.06
N PHE A 438 7.45 8.83 7.06
CA PHE A 438 7.75 9.84 6.05
C PHE A 438 7.71 11.25 6.64
N ALA A 439 6.71 11.55 7.48
CA ALA A 439 6.63 12.79 8.22
C ALA A 439 7.87 13.00 9.11
N VAL A 440 8.27 11.99 9.89
CA VAL A 440 9.50 12.05 10.69
C VAL A 440 10.76 12.22 9.82
N ALA A 441 10.77 11.62 8.63
CA ALA A 441 11.84 11.84 7.65
C ALA A 441 11.78 13.23 6.98
N GLY A 442 10.86 14.11 7.38
CA GLY A 442 10.68 15.48 6.89
C GLY A 442 9.92 15.56 5.57
N ILE A 443 9.00 14.64 5.29
CA ILE A 443 8.16 14.60 4.10
C ILE A 443 6.70 14.73 4.55
N ASP A 444 6.07 15.85 4.22
CA ASP A 444 4.67 16.06 4.58
C ASP A 444 3.79 14.97 3.94
N SER A 445 2.87 14.44 4.75
CA SER A 445 2.04 13.29 4.40
C SER A 445 0.55 13.63 4.50
N TRP A 446 -0.25 13.27 3.50
CA TRP A 446 -1.70 13.44 3.49
C TRP A 446 -2.40 12.09 3.36
N MET A 447 -3.44 11.86 4.16
CA MET A 447 -4.04 10.54 4.33
C MET A 447 -5.57 10.57 4.29
N GLY A 448 -6.17 9.67 3.50
CA GLY A 448 -7.60 9.38 3.54
C GLY A 448 -7.95 8.46 4.71
N PHE A 449 -7.85 8.98 5.93
CA PHE A 449 -8.10 8.23 7.17
C PHE A 449 -9.35 8.73 7.90
N ASP A 450 -10.51 8.48 7.28
CA ASP A 450 -11.83 8.92 7.70
C ASP A 450 -12.20 8.78 9.19
N PRO A 451 -11.80 7.72 9.92
CA PRO A 451 -12.28 7.54 11.29
C PRO A 451 -11.78 8.64 12.25
N VAL A 452 -10.49 8.99 12.16
CA VAL A 452 -9.85 9.89 13.15
C VAL A 452 -9.97 11.36 12.75
N PHE A 453 -10.06 11.68 11.46
CA PHE A 453 -10.21 13.05 10.96
C PHE A 453 -11.68 13.47 10.76
N ALA A 454 -12.64 12.72 11.31
CA ALA A 454 -14.06 12.95 11.08
C ALA A 454 -14.60 14.25 11.73
N ASP A 455 -13.88 14.83 12.69
CA ASP A 455 -14.24 16.12 13.27
C ASP A 455 -13.08 17.12 13.21
N SER A 456 -13.44 18.38 12.97
CA SER A 456 -12.47 19.47 12.77
C SER A 456 -11.66 19.77 14.02
N ALA A 457 -12.24 19.63 15.21
CA ALA A 457 -11.55 19.91 16.47
C ALA A 457 -10.44 18.90 16.75
N THR A 458 -10.71 17.60 16.59
CA THR A 458 -9.69 16.56 16.69
C THR A 458 -8.63 16.71 15.59
N THR A 459 -9.04 17.03 14.36
CA THR A 459 -8.09 17.28 13.26
C THR A 459 -7.16 18.46 13.55
N GLU A 460 -7.71 19.58 14.03
CA GLU A 460 -6.94 20.76 14.41
C GLU A 460 -5.97 20.42 15.55
N TRP A 461 -6.46 19.78 16.61
CA TRP A 461 -5.64 19.34 17.74
C TRP A 461 -4.50 18.40 17.33
N LEU A 462 -4.78 17.41 16.47
CA LEU A 462 -3.74 16.51 15.94
C LEU A 462 -2.66 17.29 15.20
N ASN A 463 -3.05 18.28 14.40
CA ASN A 463 -2.11 19.09 13.63
C ASN A 463 -1.30 20.05 14.49
N THR A 464 -1.90 20.70 15.49
CA THR A 464 -1.23 21.72 16.31
C THR A 464 -0.47 21.15 17.50
N GLU A 465 -0.96 20.06 18.10
CA GLU A 465 -0.39 19.51 19.34
C GLU A 465 0.42 18.23 19.11
N LEU A 466 -0.06 17.32 18.26
CA LEU A 466 0.58 16.00 18.09
C LEU A 466 1.63 16.01 16.96
N PHE A 467 1.22 16.42 15.75
CA PHE A 467 2.09 16.37 14.57
C PHE A 467 3.00 17.60 14.42
N ALA A 468 2.67 18.74 15.04
CA ALA A 468 3.52 19.94 14.95
C ALA A 468 4.97 19.70 15.42
N LYS A 469 5.16 18.81 16.39
CA LYS A 469 6.47 18.47 16.96
C LYS A 469 7.31 17.54 16.07
N VAL A 470 6.71 16.95 15.04
CA VAL A 470 7.37 16.04 14.09
C VAL A 470 8.16 16.82 13.01
N GLY A 471 7.97 18.15 12.91
CA GLY A 471 8.63 19.01 11.91
C GLY A 471 8.02 18.93 10.50
N ALA A 472 7.58 17.74 10.06
CA ALA A 472 6.64 17.57 8.96
C ALA A 472 5.36 16.89 9.44
N ARG A 473 4.25 17.11 8.73
CA ARG A 473 2.90 16.82 9.26
C ARG A 473 2.25 15.61 8.60
N VAL A 474 1.37 14.94 9.35
CA VAL A 474 0.39 13.98 8.81
C VAL A 474 -0.97 14.65 8.83
N MET A 475 -1.54 14.90 7.65
CA MET A 475 -2.75 15.71 7.46
C MET A 475 -3.88 14.90 6.81
N PRO A 476 -5.14 15.31 7.01
CA PRO A 476 -6.26 14.74 6.24
C PRO A 476 -6.06 15.01 4.75
N LEU A 477 -6.45 14.04 3.92
CA LEU A 477 -6.44 14.18 2.47
C LEU A 477 -7.56 15.13 2.02
N ALA A 478 -7.20 16.11 1.20
CA ALA A 478 -8.15 16.99 0.53
C ALA A 478 -8.50 16.48 -0.87
N GLU A 479 -9.49 17.11 -1.51
CA GLU A 479 -9.85 16.81 -2.90
C GLU A 479 -8.70 17.17 -3.87
N PRO A 480 -8.60 16.53 -5.06
CA PRO A 480 -7.44 16.68 -5.94
C PRO A 480 -7.07 18.14 -6.31
N ALA A 481 -8.06 18.99 -6.57
CA ALA A 481 -7.83 20.39 -6.91
C ALA A 481 -7.26 21.21 -5.73
N GLU A 482 -7.75 20.95 -4.52
CA GLU A 482 -7.27 21.57 -3.30
C GLU A 482 -5.86 21.06 -2.94
N MET A 483 -5.62 19.76 -3.13
CA MET A 483 -4.29 19.17 -2.94
C MET A 483 -3.23 19.85 -3.83
N LEU A 484 -3.55 20.17 -5.08
CA LEU A 484 -2.63 20.91 -5.96
C LEU A 484 -2.27 22.30 -5.43
N GLN A 485 -3.23 23.00 -4.81
CA GLN A 485 -2.99 24.30 -4.18
C GLN A 485 -2.10 24.13 -2.95
N ILE A 486 -2.44 23.19 -2.07
CA ILE A 486 -1.68 22.86 -0.86
C ILE A 486 -0.21 22.53 -1.20
N LEU A 487 0.03 21.72 -2.24
CA LEU A 487 1.39 21.35 -2.65
C LEU A 487 2.18 22.56 -3.17
N ALA A 488 1.55 23.46 -3.92
CA ALA A 488 2.19 24.68 -4.42
C ALA A 488 2.55 25.65 -3.28
N GLU A 489 1.65 25.82 -2.30
CA GLU A 489 1.87 26.67 -1.12
C GLU A 489 2.97 26.10 -0.21
N THR A 490 2.94 24.79 0.04
CA THR A 490 3.93 24.11 0.89
C THR A 490 5.34 24.23 0.31
N ALA A 491 5.49 24.08 -1.01
CA ALA A 491 6.77 24.28 -1.70
C ALA A 491 7.26 25.74 -1.57
N SER A 492 6.36 26.71 -1.74
CA SER A 492 6.68 28.14 -1.64
C SER A 492 7.15 28.51 -0.23
N ASN A 493 6.45 28.07 0.81
CA ASN A 493 6.80 28.36 2.20
C ASN A 493 8.16 27.77 2.61
N LYS A 494 8.48 26.54 2.17
CA LYS A 494 9.80 25.93 2.40
C LYS A 494 10.92 26.71 1.72
N SER A 495 10.70 27.20 0.51
CA SER A 495 11.68 28.03 -0.21
C SER A 495 11.97 29.36 0.49
N LEU A 496 10.95 29.98 1.12
CA LEU A 496 11.10 31.22 1.88
C LEU A 496 11.89 31.01 3.17
N LEU A 497 11.59 29.93 3.90
CA LEU A 497 12.30 29.58 5.14
C LEU A 497 13.79 29.28 4.88
N GLN A 498 14.11 28.55 3.80
CA GLN A 498 15.50 28.29 3.41
C GLN A 498 16.25 29.58 3.08
N LYS A 499 15.63 30.50 2.30
CA LYS A 499 16.24 31.80 1.96
C LYS A 499 16.53 32.65 3.20
N GLN A 500 15.63 32.65 4.19
CA GLN A 500 15.80 33.37 5.45
C GLN A 500 16.92 32.80 6.34
N GLN A 501 17.13 31.48 6.29
CA GLN A 501 18.23 30.83 7.01
C GLN A 501 19.59 31.12 6.37
N THR A 502 19.68 31.13 5.04
CA THR A 502 20.92 31.46 4.31
C THR A 502 21.29 32.95 4.32
N SER A 503 20.35 33.84 4.66
CA SER A 503 20.62 35.29 4.78
C SER A 503 21.05 35.73 6.18
N ASN A 504 21.06 34.80 7.15
CA ASN A 504 21.49 35.02 8.54
C ASN A 504 22.84 34.35 8.87
N GLU A 505 23.49 33.74 7.87
CA GLU A 505 24.91 33.36 7.85
C GLU A 505 25.69 34.35 6.98
#